data_AF-A0A1E4UTI5-F1
#
_entry.id   AF-A0A1E4UTI5-F1
#
_cell.length_a   1.000
_cell.length_b   1.000
_cell.length_c   1.000
_cell.angle_alpha   90.00
_cell.angle_beta   90.00
_cell.angle_gamma   90.00
#
_symmetry.space_group_name_H-M   'P 1'
#
loop_
_entity.id
_entity.type
_entity.pdbx_description
1 polymer ?
#
loop_
_entity_poly.entity_id
_entity_poly.type
_entity_poly.pdbx_seq_one_letter_code
_entity_poly.pdbx_strand_id
1 'polypeptide(L)'
;MKNAETPVFKVGLIGALSNLGAALRHELLSRQHEVVALVGDLNALQARPGQHCKLCDPFDALSISEAAAGLDVLICVYPGDVSERIDVSLSDAIVALSLGLPRASVRRLLLVADFDRDDPDEQARNQLLACTDVVWTLVQAPTGADTPGRLEDFINQPLSDHHQRLLGVAGGILDEARLDNHVRELIRFRG
;
A
#
# COMPACT_ATOMS: atom_id res chain seq x y z
N MET A 1 0.86 -26.43 23.86
CA MET A 1 -0.36 -25.60 23.79
C MET A 1 -0.30 -24.84 22.47
N LYS A 2 -1.32 -24.95 21.61
CA LYS A 2 -1.41 -24.15 20.38
C LYS A 2 -2.19 -22.89 20.76
N ASN A 3 -1.59 -21.71 20.67
CA ASN A 3 -2.31 -20.46 20.88
C ASN A 3 -3.43 -20.38 19.86
N ALA A 4 -4.67 -20.20 20.33
CA ALA A 4 -5.85 -19.98 19.51
C ALA A 4 -6.04 -18.49 19.17
N GLU A 5 -4.97 -17.70 19.28
CA GLU A 5 -4.94 -16.32 18.83
C GLU A 5 -4.84 -16.36 17.31
N THR A 6 -5.85 -15.82 16.62
CA THR A 6 -5.77 -15.57 15.19
C THR A 6 -4.49 -14.79 14.94
N PRO A 7 -3.53 -15.29 14.12
CA PRO A 7 -2.34 -14.51 13.79
C PRO A 7 -2.82 -13.17 13.22
N VAL A 8 -2.47 -12.08 13.92
CA VAL A 8 -2.91 -10.76 13.53
C VAL A 8 -2.14 -10.39 12.28
N PHE A 9 -2.86 -10.30 11.15
CA PHE A 9 -2.28 -9.91 9.88
C PHE A 9 -1.86 -8.43 9.94
N LYS A 10 -0.56 -8.18 9.90
CA LYS A 10 0.04 -6.84 10.02
C LYS A 10 0.38 -6.29 8.65
N VAL A 11 -0.37 -5.26 8.25
CA VAL A 11 -0.27 -4.66 6.92
C VAL A 11 0.38 -3.29 7.01
N GLY A 12 1.52 -3.13 6.36
CA GLY A 12 2.09 -1.80 6.10
C GLY A 12 1.36 -1.13 4.96
N LEU A 13 1.08 0.17 5.12
CA LEU A 13 0.43 0.96 4.08
C LEU A 13 1.18 2.26 3.83
N ILE A 14 1.87 2.34 2.69
CA ILE A 14 2.34 3.61 2.11
C ILE A 14 1.20 4.20 1.27
N GLY A 15 1.03 5.52 1.33
CA GLY A 15 -0.07 6.20 0.63
C GLY A 15 -1.40 6.18 1.41
N ALA A 16 -1.34 5.99 2.73
CA ALA A 16 -2.50 5.91 3.62
C ALA A 16 -3.43 7.14 3.61
N LEU A 17 -2.90 8.30 3.17
CA LEU A 17 -3.64 9.57 3.07
C LEU A 17 -4.45 9.71 1.78
N SER A 18 -4.24 8.85 0.79
CA SER A 18 -5.03 8.86 -0.45
C SER A 18 -6.45 8.33 -0.23
N ASN A 19 -7.38 8.62 -1.14
CA ASN A 19 -8.73 8.03 -1.14
C ASN A 19 -8.71 6.50 -1.11
N LEU A 20 -7.86 5.88 -1.94
CA LEU A 20 -7.70 4.43 -1.94
C LEU A 20 -7.04 3.94 -0.64
N GLY A 21 -6.06 4.68 -0.11
CA GLY A 21 -5.45 4.41 1.18
C GLY A 21 -6.44 4.48 2.34
N ALA A 22 -7.37 5.43 2.32
CA ALA A 22 -8.46 5.52 3.29
C ALA A 22 -9.44 4.33 3.17
N ALA A 23 -9.79 3.92 1.96
CA ALA A 23 -10.60 2.73 1.73
C ALA A 23 -9.90 1.45 2.24
N LEU A 24 -8.59 1.30 1.95
CA LEU A 24 -7.78 0.18 2.45
C LEU A 24 -7.70 0.16 3.97
N ARG A 25 -7.48 1.32 4.62
CA ARG A 25 -7.51 1.42 6.08
C ARG A 25 -8.87 1.02 6.63
N HIS A 26 -9.96 1.46 6.00
CA HIS A 26 -11.31 1.12 6.43
C HIS A 26 -11.51 -0.40 6.37
N GLU A 27 -11.14 -1.02 5.26
CA GLU A 27 -11.29 -2.46 5.04
C GLU A 27 -10.40 -3.31 5.96
N LEU A 28 -9.15 -2.88 6.20
CA LEU A 28 -8.26 -3.54 7.14
C LEU A 28 -8.83 -3.53 8.56
N LEU A 29 -9.30 -2.36 9.00
CA LEU A 29 -9.86 -2.19 10.34
C LEU A 29 -11.21 -2.91 10.49
N SER A 30 -12.06 -2.92 9.45
CA SER A 30 -13.34 -3.62 9.46
C SER A 30 -13.16 -5.14 9.59
N ARG A 31 -12.08 -5.68 9.01
CA ARG A 31 -11.68 -7.09 9.09
C ARG A 31 -10.81 -7.42 10.32
N GLN A 32 -10.66 -6.49 11.25
CA GLN A 32 -9.86 -6.66 12.49
C GLN A 32 -8.37 -6.95 12.23
N HIS A 33 -7.82 -6.44 11.15
CA HIS A 33 -6.39 -6.48 10.87
C HIS A 33 -5.65 -5.27 11.47
N GLU A 34 -4.36 -5.44 11.75
CA GLU A 34 -3.50 -4.33 12.16
C GLU A 34 -3.00 -3.60 10.91
N VAL A 35 -3.20 -2.29 10.86
CA VAL A 35 -2.66 -1.43 9.81
C VAL A 35 -1.57 -0.54 10.37
N VAL A 36 -0.40 -0.57 9.75
CA VAL A 36 0.75 0.29 10.06
C VAL A 36 0.87 1.30 8.92
N ALA A 37 0.28 2.48 9.11
CA ALA A 37 0.38 3.57 8.15
C ALA A 37 1.80 4.14 8.14
N LEU A 38 2.43 4.09 6.97
CA LEU A 38 3.77 4.59 6.72
C LEU A 38 3.62 5.99 6.09
N VAL A 39 3.93 7.02 6.87
CA VAL A 39 3.66 8.42 6.54
C VAL A 39 4.87 9.32 6.78
N GLY A 40 4.98 10.41 6.03
CA GLY A 40 6.03 11.43 6.24
C GLY A 40 5.77 12.35 7.44
N ASP A 41 4.51 12.46 7.89
CA ASP A 41 4.10 13.23 9.07
C ASP A 41 3.15 12.40 9.94
N LEU A 42 3.54 12.16 11.18
CA LEU A 42 2.75 11.40 12.16
C LEU A 42 1.46 12.10 12.58
N ASN A 43 1.36 13.42 12.37
CA ASN A 43 0.15 14.20 12.68
C ASN A 43 -0.88 14.18 11.54
N ALA A 44 -0.52 13.62 10.37
CA ALA A 44 -1.41 13.58 9.21
C ALA A 44 -2.59 12.61 9.39
N LEU A 45 -2.52 11.69 10.36
CA LEU A 45 -3.55 10.68 10.64
C LEU A 45 -4.05 10.77 12.07
N GLN A 46 -5.36 10.67 12.23
CA GLN A 46 -5.97 10.50 13.56
C GLN A 46 -5.70 9.09 14.09
N ALA A 47 -5.34 9.00 15.38
CA ALA A 47 -5.13 7.73 16.06
C ALA A 47 -6.43 6.93 16.20
N ARG A 48 -6.37 5.62 15.93
CA ARG A 48 -7.52 4.71 15.99
C ARG A 48 -7.09 3.33 16.49
N PRO A 49 -7.97 2.57 17.17
CA PRO A 49 -7.70 1.18 17.53
C PRO A 49 -7.35 0.35 16.28
N GLY A 50 -6.31 -0.48 16.36
CA GLY A 50 -5.84 -1.30 15.23
C GLY A 50 -5.03 -0.52 14.17
N GLN A 51 -4.90 0.80 14.29
CA GLN A 51 -4.06 1.64 13.42
C GLN A 51 -2.83 2.14 14.17
N HIS A 52 -1.66 1.85 13.61
CA HIS A 52 -0.37 2.39 14.05
C HIS A 52 0.18 3.30 12.95
N CYS A 53 1.04 4.25 13.32
CA CYS A 53 1.74 5.11 12.37
C CYS A 53 3.25 4.97 12.60
N LYS A 54 4.02 4.88 11.51
CA LYS A 54 5.48 4.97 11.53
C LYS A 54 5.93 6.00 10.50
N LEU A 55 7.03 6.68 10.80
CA LEU A 55 7.69 7.54 9.83
C LEU A 55 8.30 6.69 8.72
N CYS A 56 8.07 7.09 7.47
CA CYS A 56 8.65 6.43 6.32
C CYS A 56 8.75 7.42 5.16
N ASP A 57 9.93 7.49 4.54
CA ASP A 57 10.10 8.06 3.20
C ASP A 57 10.03 6.92 2.17
N PRO A 58 9.02 6.90 1.28
CA PRO A 58 8.85 5.83 0.29
C PRO A 58 9.91 5.84 -0.82
N PHE A 59 10.80 6.82 -0.83
CA PHE A 59 11.91 6.93 -1.79
C PHE A 59 13.27 6.60 -1.13
N ASP A 60 13.31 6.32 0.17
CA ASP A 60 14.52 5.87 0.87
C ASP A 60 14.41 4.40 1.28
N ALA A 61 15.28 3.56 0.69
CA ALA A 61 15.36 2.14 0.99
C ALA A 61 15.66 1.85 2.47
N LEU A 62 16.45 2.70 3.15
CA LEU A 62 16.75 2.51 4.56
C LEU A 62 15.50 2.79 5.40
N SER A 63 14.86 3.94 5.19
CA SER A 63 13.60 4.29 5.83
C SER A 63 12.52 3.21 5.64
N ILE A 64 12.35 2.69 4.42
CA ILE A 64 11.44 1.58 4.13
C ILE A 64 11.80 0.35 4.96
N SER A 65 13.08 -0.02 5.03
CA SER A 65 13.50 -1.23 5.75
C SER A 65 13.21 -1.16 7.25
N GLU A 66 13.45 0.01 7.87
CA GLU A 66 13.20 0.23 9.30
C GLU A 66 11.70 0.26 9.61
N ALA A 67 10.92 0.93 8.75
CA ALA A 67 9.49 1.04 8.89
C ALA A 67 8.77 -0.31 8.67
N ALA A 68 9.23 -1.08 7.69
CA ALA A 68 8.61 -2.33 7.27
C ALA A 68 8.96 -3.54 8.16
N ALA A 69 9.89 -3.40 9.10
CA ALA A 69 10.26 -4.47 10.01
C ALA A 69 9.06 -4.97 10.84
N GLY A 70 8.85 -6.29 10.80
CA GLY A 70 7.79 -6.98 11.55
C GLY A 70 6.40 -6.96 10.89
N LEU A 71 6.31 -6.54 9.63
CA LEU A 71 5.09 -6.61 8.83
C LEU A 71 4.98 -7.92 8.07
N ASP A 72 3.75 -8.37 7.81
CA ASP A 72 3.50 -9.55 6.96
C ASP A 72 3.49 -9.17 5.47
N VAL A 73 2.88 -8.01 5.17
CA VAL A 73 2.74 -7.49 3.81
C VAL A 73 2.91 -5.97 3.79
N LEU A 74 3.54 -5.45 2.74
CA LEU A 74 3.55 -4.03 2.43
C LEU A 74 2.65 -3.74 1.22
N ILE A 75 1.68 -2.85 1.38
CA ILE A 75 0.91 -2.27 0.29
C ILE A 75 1.42 -0.85 0.07
N CYS A 76 1.95 -0.59 -1.13
CA CYS A 76 2.37 0.73 -1.54
C CYS A 76 1.36 1.30 -2.53
N VAL A 77 0.55 2.26 -2.09
CA VAL A 77 -0.27 3.06 -3.00
C VAL A 77 0.57 4.24 -3.45
N TYR A 78 1.12 4.14 -4.65
CA TYR A 78 1.86 5.23 -5.27
C TYR A 78 0.88 6.39 -5.47
N PRO A 79 1.13 7.55 -4.87
CA PRO A 79 0.16 8.64 -4.91
C PRO A 79 0.02 9.25 -6.31
N GLY A 80 0.93 8.96 -7.25
CA GLY A 80 1.06 9.71 -8.50
C GLY A 80 1.95 10.92 -8.31
N ASP A 81 1.80 11.91 -9.19
CA ASP A 81 2.55 13.18 -9.26
C ASP A 81 2.24 14.15 -8.08
N VAL A 82 2.18 13.63 -6.85
CA VAL A 82 1.64 14.33 -5.65
C VAL A 82 2.75 14.95 -4.82
N SER A 83 3.72 15.60 -5.46
CA SER A 83 4.62 16.41 -4.67
C SER A 83 4.99 17.71 -5.32
N GLU A 84 5.04 18.74 -4.46
CA GLU A 84 5.85 19.94 -4.67
C GLU A 84 7.35 19.62 -4.86
N ARG A 85 7.78 18.34 -4.74
CA ARG A 85 9.09 17.86 -5.19
C ARG A 85 8.97 17.46 -6.67
N ILE A 86 9.48 18.33 -7.54
CA ILE A 86 9.39 18.26 -9.00
C ILE A 86 9.98 16.97 -9.63
N ASP A 87 10.56 16.04 -8.87
CA ASP A 87 11.43 14.97 -9.37
C ASP A 87 11.20 13.56 -8.78
N VAL A 88 10.05 13.25 -8.15
CA VAL A 88 9.83 11.88 -7.61
C VAL A 88 9.01 11.02 -8.57
N SER A 89 9.61 9.93 -9.07
CA SER A 89 8.99 9.05 -10.05
C SER A 89 8.56 7.70 -9.45
N LEU A 90 7.68 7.00 -10.16
CA LEU A 90 7.34 5.62 -9.85
C LEU A 90 8.58 4.70 -9.91
N SER A 91 9.54 5.01 -10.79
CA SER A 91 10.82 4.30 -10.87
C SER A 91 11.59 4.36 -9.56
N ASP A 92 11.69 5.55 -8.94
CA ASP A 92 12.42 5.74 -7.69
C ASP A 92 11.78 4.95 -6.54
N ALA A 93 10.45 4.95 -6.47
CA ALA A 93 9.72 4.16 -5.50
C ALA A 93 9.99 2.65 -5.68
N ILE A 94 9.97 2.14 -6.92
CA ILE A 94 10.27 0.73 -7.21
C ILE A 94 11.70 0.38 -6.78
N VAL A 95 12.68 1.22 -7.10
CA VAL A 95 14.07 1.00 -6.71
C VAL A 95 14.20 0.98 -5.18
N ALA A 96 13.64 1.96 -4.48
CA ALA A 96 13.70 2.04 -3.03
C ALA A 96 13.03 0.82 -2.35
N LEU A 97 11.84 0.41 -2.82
CA LEU A 97 11.12 -0.77 -2.32
C LEU A 97 11.91 -2.06 -2.53
N SER A 98 12.46 -2.25 -3.74
CA SER A 98 13.23 -3.45 -4.09
C SER A 98 14.49 -3.64 -3.23
N LEU A 99 15.09 -2.54 -2.76
CA LEU A 99 16.29 -2.53 -1.94
C LEU A 99 15.97 -2.58 -0.43
N GLY A 100 14.87 -1.96 -0.01
CA GLY A 100 14.47 -1.86 1.39
C GLY A 100 13.77 -3.10 1.94
N LEU A 101 12.88 -3.70 1.15
CA LEU A 101 12.05 -4.83 1.61
C LEU A 101 12.84 -6.09 1.98
N PRO A 102 13.85 -6.54 1.20
CA PRO A 102 14.65 -7.70 1.57
C PRO A 102 15.32 -7.55 2.94
N ARG A 103 15.70 -6.32 3.31
CA ARG A 103 16.33 -6.01 4.61
C ARG A 103 15.35 -6.11 5.77
N ALA A 104 14.07 -5.81 5.53
CA ALA A 104 13.00 -5.89 6.53
C ALA A 104 12.44 -7.31 6.72
N SER A 105 12.90 -8.29 5.94
CA SER A 105 12.35 -9.65 5.87
C SER A 105 10.86 -9.71 5.49
N VAL A 106 10.33 -8.64 4.89
CA VAL A 106 8.96 -8.61 4.37
C VAL A 106 8.97 -9.29 3.01
N ARG A 107 8.20 -10.39 2.91
CA ARG A 107 8.19 -11.23 1.71
C ARG A 107 7.09 -10.86 0.73
N ARG A 108 6.10 -10.05 1.12
CA ARG A 108 4.95 -9.73 0.27
C ARG A 108 4.85 -8.22 0.00
N LEU A 109 4.79 -7.86 -1.27
CA LEU A 109 4.59 -6.48 -1.74
C LEU A 109 3.39 -6.42 -2.69
N LEU A 110 2.52 -5.43 -2.50
CA LEU A 110 1.55 -5.00 -3.51
C LEU A 110 1.85 -3.55 -3.86
N LEU A 111 2.23 -3.30 -5.11
CA LEU A 111 2.45 -1.95 -5.63
C LEU A 111 1.23 -1.53 -6.45
N VAL A 112 0.52 -0.52 -5.95
CA VAL A 112 -0.68 0.03 -6.57
C VAL A 112 -0.33 1.35 -7.23
N ALA A 113 -0.55 1.45 -8.53
CA ALA A 113 -0.30 2.66 -9.30
C ALA A 113 -1.22 2.72 -10.51
N ASP A 114 -1.29 3.89 -11.15
CA ASP A 114 -1.83 4.02 -12.49
C ASP A 114 -0.71 3.84 -13.52
N PHE A 115 -0.38 2.59 -13.87
CA PHE A 115 0.69 2.25 -14.82
C PHE A 115 0.40 2.67 -16.27
N ASP A 116 -0.83 3.06 -16.60
CA ASP A 116 -1.16 3.63 -17.91
C ASP A 116 -0.72 5.11 -17.98
N ARG A 117 -0.67 5.80 -16.84
CA ARG A 117 -0.20 7.19 -16.71
C ARG A 117 1.27 7.28 -16.29
N ASP A 118 1.63 6.50 -15.28
CA ASP A 118 2.91 6.50 -14.59
C ASP A 118 3.68 5.24 -15.02
N ASP A 119 4.43 5.32 -16.12
CA ASP A 119 5.17 4.18 -16.65
C ASP A 119 6.59 4.11 -16.05
N PRO A 120 6.95 3.04 -15.30
CA PRO A 120 8.30 2.92 -14.78
C PRO A 120 9.28 2.64 -15.91
N ASP A 121 10.48 3.22 -15.79
CA ASP A 121 11.55 2.98 -16.76
C ASP A 121 12.04 1.52 -16.76
N GLU A 122 12.82 1.18 -17.78
CA GLU A 122 13.38 -0.16 -17.97
C GLU A 122 14.23 -0.62 -16.78
N GLN A 123 14.98 0.29 -16.15
CA GLN A 123 15.83 -0.03 -15.01
C GLN A 123 15.00 -0.42 -13.80
N ALA A 124 13.96 0.35 -13.47
CA ALA A 124 13.04 0.05 -12.38
C ALA A 124 12.29 -1.26 -12.61
N ARG A 125 11.80 -1.51 -13.83
CA ARG A 125 11.18 -2.80 -14.19
C ARG A 125 12.15 -3.96 -13.99
N ASN A 126 13.36 -3.86 -14.52
CA ASN A 126 14.38 -4.90 -14.37
C ASN A 126 14.76 -5.13 -12.91
N GLN A 127 14.82 -4.07 -12.10
CA GLN A 127 15.09 -4.14 -10.67
C GLN A 127 13.97 -4.90 -9.93
N LEU A 128 12.71 -4.63 -10.26
CA LEU A 128 11.58 -5.37 -9.69
C LEU A 128 11.60 -6.86 -10.09
N LEU A 129 11.88 -7.15 -11.36
CA LEU A 129 12.00 -8.52 -11.87
C LEU A 129 13.16 -9.28 -11.22
N ALA A 130 14.27 -8.58 -10.93
CA ALA A 130 15.43 -9.16 -10.25
C ALA A 130 15.22 -9.37 -8.74
N CYS A 131 14.24 -8.71 -8.13
CA CYS A 131 13.91 -8.84 -6.72
C CYS A 131 13.19 -10.18 -6.46
N THR A 132 13.97 -11.25 -6.28
CA THR A 132 13.43 -12.60 -6.11
C THR A 132 13.00 -12.91 -4.67
N ASP A 133 13.56 -12.21 -3.69
CA ASP A 133 13.26 -12.38 -2.25
C ASP A 133 11.89 -11.83 -1.85
N VAL A 134 11.28 -11.01 -2.71
CA VAL A 134 9.97 -10.39 -2.49
C VAL A 134 8.98 -10.92 -3.52
N VAL A 135 7.87 -11.44 -3.01
CA VAL A 135 6.66 -11.81 -3.74
C VAL A 135 5.87 -10.54 -4.01
N TRP A 136 6.09 -9.92 -5.15
CA TRP A 136 5.40 -8.69 -5.54
C TRP A 136 4.19 -8.96 -6.43
N THR A 137 3.17 -8.11 -6.35
CA THR A 137 2.05 -8.02 -7.30
C THR A 137 1.88 -6.56 -7.69
N LEU A 138 1.76 -6.29 -8.99
CA LEU A 138 1.45 -4.95 -9.50
C LEU A 138 -0.05 -4.82 -9.64
N VAL A 139 -0.61 -3.72 -9.15
CA VAL A 139 -2.04 -3.47 -9.16
C VAL A 139 -2.31 -2.17 -9.91
N GLN A 140 -2.87 -2.30 -11.11
CA GLN A 140 -3.50 -1.19 -11.80
C GLN A 140 -4.81 -0.88 -11.10
N ALA A 141 -4.84 0.26 -10.43
CA ALA A 141 -6.06 0.84 -9.87
C ALA A 141 -6.05 2.34 -10.19
N PRO A 142 -7.23 2.95 -10.39
CA PRO A 142 -7.31 4.40 -10.46
C PRO A 142 -6.88 4.95 -9.10
N THR A 143 -5.63 5.39 -9.01
CA THR A 143 -5.14 6.24 -7.92
C THR A 143 -5.77 7.61 -8.18
N GLY A 144 -7.07 7.73 -7.86
CA GLY A 144 -7.90 8.87 -8.23
C GLY A 144 -7.20 10.18 -7.89
N ALA A 145 -7.25 11.13 -8.83
CA ALA A 145 -6.59 12.42 -8.74
C ALA A 145 -6.72 13.05 -7.34
N ASP A 146 -5.56 13.27 -6.71
CA ASP A 146 -5.18 14.35 -5.78
C ASP A 146 -6.08 14.69 -4.60
N THR A 147 -7.05 13.84 -4.23
CA THR A 147 -7.92 14.15 -3.10
C THR A 147 -7.49 13.38 -1.86
N PRO A 148 -7.08 14.07 -0.77
CA PRO A 148 -6.79 13.40 0.49
C PRO A 148 -8.06 12.72 1.01
N GLY A 149 -7.96 11.43 1.28
CA GLY A 149 -9.06 10.59 1.72
C GLY A 149 -9.14 10.49 3.24
N ARG A 150 -10.36 10.62 3.77
CA ARG A 150 -10.63 10.45 5.20
C ARG A 150 -11.29 9.11 5.46
N LEU A 151 -11.01 8.51 6.62
CA LEU A 151 -11.62 7.21 6.94
C LEU A 151 -13.14 7.36 7.18
N GLU A 152 -13.54 8.53 7.66
CA GLU A 152 -14.91 8.95 7.94
C GLU A 152 -15.79 8.88 6.68
N ASP A 153 -15.21 9.11 5.51
CA ASP A 153 -15.90 9.07 4.21
C ASP A 153 -16.42 7.66 3.89
N PHE A 154 -15.87 6.62 4.54
CA PHE A 154 -16.23 5.21 4.39
C PHE A 154 -17.06 4.65 5.55
N ILE A 155 -17.16 5.40 6.65
CA ILE A 155 -17.98 5.02 7.82
C ILE A 155 -19.41 5.53 7.65
N ASN A 156 -19.56 6.76 7.16
CA ASN A 156 -20.86 7.42 7.09
C ASN A 156 -21.68 6.90 5.90
N GLN A 157 -22.91 6.47 6.17
CA GLN A 157 -23.85 5.99 5.16
C GLN A 157 -24.92 7.06 4.83
N PRO A 158 -25.44 7.12 3.59
CA PRO A 158 -25.09 6.26 2.45
C PRO A 158 -23.77 6.67 1.80
N LEU A 159 -22.97 5.67 1.38
CA LEU A 159 -21.76 5.91 0.59
C LEU A 159 -22.10 6.32 -0.84
N SER A 160 -21.29 7.23 -1.40
CA SER A 160 -21.34 7.56 -2.83
C SER A 160 -20.90 6.37 -3.68
N ASP A 161 -21.35 6.30 -4.93
CA ASP A 161 -20.92 5.26 -5.90
C ASP A 161 -19.40 5.20 -6.03
N HIS A 162 -18.72 6.35 -5.93
CA HIS A 162 -17.26 6.42 -5.95
C HIS A 162 -16.62 5.72 -4.74
N HIS A 163 -17.09 6.00 -3.52
CA HIS A 163 -16.57 5.34 -2.31
C HIS A 163 -16.90 3.84 -2.30
N GLN A 164 -18.07 3.44 -2.79
CA GLN A 164 -18.42 2.02 -2.94
C GLN A 164 -17.46 1.29 -3.89
N ARG A 165 -17.13 1.91 -5.04
CA ARG A 165 -16.11 1.36 -5.96
C ARG A 165 -14.74 1.22 -5.30
N LEU A 166 -14.30 2.26 -4.58
CA LEU A 166 -13.01 2.22 -3.87
C LEU A 166 -12.97 1.13 -2.80
N LEU A 167 -14.07 0.89 -2.07
CA LEU A 167 -14.16 -0.24 -1.14
C LEU A 167 -14.08 -1.59 -1.85
N GLY A 168 -14.74 -1.73 -3.00
CA GLY A 168 -14.63 -2.94 -3.83
C GLY A 168 -13.19 -3.23 -4.27
N VAL A 169 -12.47 -2.20 -4.73
CA VAL A 169 -11.05 -2.30 -5.11
C VAL A 169 -10.18 -2.62 -3.89
N ALA A 170 -10.38 -1.93 -2.76
CA ALA A 170 -9.64 -2.16 -1.52
C ALA A 170 -9.83 -3.58 -0.99
N GLY A 171 -11.06 -4.10 -1.01
CA GLY A 171 -11.37 -5.48 -0.66
C GLY A 171 -10.65 -6.48 -1.55
N GLY A 172 -10.66 -6.26 -2.87
CA GLY A 172 -9.95 -7.11 -3.83
C GLY A 172 -8.42 -7.09 -3.65
N ILE A 173 -7.83 -5.93 -3.37
CA ILE A 173 -6.39 -5.80 -3.07
C ILE A 173 -6.05 -6.58 -1.80
N LEU A 174 -6.88 -6.48 -0.76
CA LEU A 174 -6.64 -7.15 0.50
C LEU A 174 -6.81 -8.67 0.40
N ASP A 175 -7.77 -9.13 -0.40
CA ASP A 175 -7.93 -10.55 -0.71
C ASP A 175 -6.69 -11.08 -1.45
N GLU A 176 -6.18 -10.34 -2.44
CA GLU A 176 -4.95 -10.69 -3.14
C GLU A 176 -3.71 -10.71 -2.23
N ALA A 177 -3.62 -9.76 -1.31
CA ALA A 177 -2.53 -9.69 -0.33
C ALA A 177 -2.47 -10.91 0.61
N ARG A 178 -3.59 -11.62 0.75
CA ARG A 178 -3.70 -12.79 1.62
C ARG A 178 -3.64 -14.11 0.86
N LEU A 179 -4.16 -14.15 -0.37
CA LEU A 179 -4.33 -15.39 -1.13
C LEU A 179 -3.15 -15.69 -2.07
N ASP A 180 -2.32 -14.70 -2.41
CA ASP A 180 -1.18 -14.87 -3.31
C ASP A 180 -1.55 -15.50 -4.65
N ASN A 181 -2.72 -15.15 -5.21
CA ASN A 181 -3.20 -15.75 -6.45
C ASN A 181 -2.43 -15.23 -7.67
N HIS A 182 -1.95 -13.98 -7.64
CA HIS A 182 -1.35 -13.27 -8.77
C HIS A 182 0.07 -12.81 -8.42
N VAL A 183 0.95 -13.76 -8.13
CA VAL A 183 2.35 -13.51 -7.79
C VAL A 183 3.15 -13.13 -9.04
N ARG A 184 3.88 -12.01 -8.97
CA ARG A 184 4.71 -11.46 -10.05
C ARG A 184 3.92 -11.11 -11.31
N GLU A 185 2.66 -10.72 -11.13
CA GLU A 185 1.75 -10.35 -12.21
C GLU A 185 1.23 -8.92 -12.03
N LEU A 186 0.78 -8.33 -13.14
CA LEU A 186 0.01 -7.09 -13.17
C LEU A 186 -1.48 -7.43 -13.20
N ILE A 187 -2.19 -7.14 -12.12
CA ILE A 187 -3.64 -7.24 -12.05
C ILE A 187 -4.28 -5.89 -12.33
N ARG A 188 -5.45 -5.91 -12.98
CA ARG A 188 -6.23 -4.69 -13.24
C ARG A 188 -7.59 -4.83 -12.57
N PHE A 189 -7.87 -3.95 -11.62
CA PHE A 189 -9.22 -3.84 -11.07
C PHE A 189 -10.07 -2.98 -12.01
N ARG A 190 -11.12 -3.56 -12.59
CA ARG A 190 -12.17 -2.79 -13.25
C ARG A 190 -13.09 -2.26 -12.17
N GLY A 191 -12.83 -1.04 -11.70
CA GLY A 191 -13.74 -0.26 -10.87
C GLY A 191 -14.92 0.26 -11.66
#